data_AF-A0A1I6TTF2-F1
#
_entry.id   AF-A0A1I6TTF2-F1
#
_cell.length_a   1.000
_cell.length_b   1.000
_cell.length_c   1.000
_cell.angle_alpha   90.00
_cell.angle_beta   90.00
_cell.angle_gamma   90.00
#
_symmetry.space_group_name_H-M   'P 1'
#
loop_
_entity.id
_entity.type
_entity.pdbx_description
1 polymer ?
#
loop_
_entity_poly.entity_id
_entity_poly.type
_entity_poly.pdbx_seq_one_letter_code
_entity_poly.pdbx_strand_id
1 'polypeptide(L)' 'MANVLNFFKDSYVEITEKVTWPTWSQLQNSAIVVLVASIIIALVIFVMDKASSNLLELLYGITS' A
#
# COMPACT_ATOMS: atom_id res chain seq x y z
N MET A 1 -29.58 -26.03 -11.38
CA MET A 1 -28.70 -25.10 -12.14
C MET A 1 -29.30 -23.70 -12.34
N ALA A 2 -30.49 -23.38 -11.83
CA ALA A 2 -31.05 -22.02 -11.89
C ALA A 2 -30.57 -21.08 -10.75
N ASN A 3 -30.13 -21.65 -9.61
CA ASN A 3 -29.82 -20.85 -8.42
C ASN A 3 -28.48 -20.09 -8.54
N VAL A 4 -27.45 -20.69 -9.15
CA VAL A 4 -26.12 -20.09 -9.25
C VAL A 4 -26.12 -18.85 -10.16
N LEU A 5 -26.89 -18.87 -11.25
CA LEU A 5 -27.04 -17.72 -12.14
C LEU A 5 -27.72 -16.53 -11.46
N ASN A 6 -28.71 -16.80 -10.60
CA ASN A 6 -29.34 -15.75 -9.79
C ASN A 6 -28.39 -15.21 -8.71
N PHE A 7 -27.58 -16.05 -8.07
CA PHE A 7 -26.56 -15.58 -7.11
C PHE A 7 -25.55 -14.62 -7.76
N PHE A 8 -25.02 -14.94 -8.93
CA PHE A 8 -24.10 -14.02 -9.62
C PHE A 8 -24.77 -12.72 -10.02
N LYS A 9 -26.05 -12.77 -10.42
CA LYS A 9 -26.84 -11.59 -10.79
C LYS A 9 -27.14 -10.71 -9.57
N ASP A 10 -27.54 -11.33 -8.46
CA ASP A 10 -27.82 -10.63 -7.19
C ASP A 10 -26.54 -10.06 -6.58
N SER A 11 -25.41 -10.78 -6.63
CA SER A 11 -24.11 -10.25 -6.19
C SER A 11 -23.61 -9.09 -7.07
N TYR A 12 -23.94 -9.06 -8.36
CA TYR A 12 -23.57 -7.94 -9.24
C TYR A 12 -24.39 -6.68 -8.94
N VAL A 13 -25.69 -6.85 -8.66
CA VAL A 13 -26.57 -5.76 -8.21
C VAL A 13 -26.16 -5.29 -6.82
N GLU A 14 -25.78 -6.19 -5.91
CA GLU A 14 -25.34 -5.83 -4.56
C GLU A 14 -24.00 -5.08 -4.56
N ILE A 15 -23.04 -5.46 -5.39
CA ILE A 15 -21.76 -4.73 -5.53
C ILE A 15 -21.98 -3.33 -6.08
N THR A 16 -22.97 -3.12 -6.95
CA THR A 16 -23.23 -1.81 -7.55
C THR A 16 -24.11 -0.92 -6.67
N GLU A 17 -25.05 -1.49 -5.90
CA GLU A 17 -25.93 -0.72 -5.01
C GLU A 17 -25.36 -0.49 -3.59
N LYS A 18 -24.50 -1.38 -3.07
CA LYS A 18 -23.93 -1.25 -1.71
C LYS A 18 -22.46 -0.84 -1.66
N VAL A 19 -21.76 -0.76 -2.77
CA VAL A 19 -20.36 -0.32 -2.77
C VAL A 19 -20.30 1.06 -3.41
N THR A 20 -20.36 2.07 -2.55
CA THR A 20 -20.16 3.46 -2.93
C THR A 20 -18.70 3.65 -3.35
N TRP A 21 -18.42 3.35 -4.62
CA TRP A 21 -17.13 3.68 -5.21
C TRP A 21 -16.95 5.20 -5.07
N PRO A 22 -15.88 5.66 -4.39
CA PRO A 22 -15.66 7.07 -4.21
C PRO A 22 -15.55 7.74 -5.58
N THR A 23 -16.02 8.97 -5.69
CA THR A 23 -15.80 9.76 -6.91
C THR A 23 -14.31 9.79 -7.25
N TRP A 24 -13.97 9.82 -8.55
CA TRP A 24 -12.58 9.78 -9.03
C TRP A 24 -11.64 10.78 -8.34
N SER A 25 -12.18 11.95 -7.96
CA SER A 25 -11.44 12.97 -7.20
C SER A 25 -11.07 12.52 -5.77
N GLN A 26 -11.99 11.84 -5.06
CA GLN A 26 -11.69 11.30 -3.72
C GLN A 26 -10.70 10.15 -3.79
N LEU A 27 -10.79 9.31 -4.83
CA LEU A 27 -9.85 8.21 -5.03
C LEU A 27 -8.43 8.73 -5.27
N GLN A 28 -8.30 9.78 -6.09
CA GLN A 28 -7.02 10.42 -6.35
C GLN A 28 -6.45 11.06 -5.08
N ASN A 29 -7.27 11.70 -4.26
CA ASN A 29 -6.82 12.28 -2.99
C ASN A 29 -6.27 11.19 -2.04
N SER A 30 -6.98 10.06 -1.89
CA SER A 30 -6.49 8.92 -1.10
C SER A 30 -5.20 8.32 -1.67
N ALA A 31 -5.07 8.23 -2.99
CA ALA A 31 -3.86 7.75 -3.65
C ALA A 31 -2.65 8.69 -3.42
N ILE A 32 -2.87 10.01 -3.45
CA ILE A 32 -1.82 11.00 -3.18
C ILE A 32 -1.34 10.88 -1.74
N VAL A 33 -2.25 10.69 -0.77
CA VAL A 33 -1.87 10.50 0.63
C VAL A 33 -1.00 9.25 0.80
N VAL A 34 -1.38 8.13 0.18
CA VAL A 34 -0.58 6.88 0.23
C VAL A 34 0.78 7.06 -0.45
N LEU A 35 0.85 7.79 -1.57
CA LEU A 35 2.10 8.08 -2.28
C LEU A 35 3.05 8.92 -1.40
N VAL A 36 2.54 9.91 -0.67
CA VAL A 36 3.36 10.69 0.26
C VAL A 36 3.82 9.82 1.44
N ALA A 37 2.94 8.98 1.97
CA ALA A 37 3.29 8.05 3.05
C ALA A 37 4.39 7.07 2.63
N SER A 38 4.35 6.52 1.41
CA SER A 38 5.38 5.60 0.92
C SER A 38 6.73 6.27 0.73
N ILE A 39 6.76 7.54 0.30
CA ILE A 39 7.99 8.34 0.20
C ILE A 39 8.63 8.53 1.58
N ILE A 40 7.83 8.83 2.61
CA ILE A 40 8.34 8.99 3.98
C ILE A 40 8.95 7.68 4.47
N ILE A 41 8.27 6.55 4.26
CA ILE A 41 8.78 5.22 4.63
C ILE A 41 10.08 4.90 3.90
N ALA A 42 10.16 5.20 2.60
CA ALA A 42 11.38 5.01 1.81
C ALA A 42 12.56 5.84 2.35
N LEU A 43 12.32 7.09 2.77
CA LEU A 43 13.33 7.92 3.42
C LEU A 43 13.83 7.34 4.74
N VAL A 44 12.93 6.79 5.55
CA VAL A 44 13.30 6.13 6.81
C VAL A 44 14.17 4.90 6.55
N ILE A 45 13.79 4.05 5.60
CA ILE A 45 14.59 2.88 5.22
C ILE A 45 15.96 3.31 4.72
N PHE A 46 16.04 4.36 3.89
CA PHE A 46 17.32 4.88 3.40
C PHE A 46 18.27 5.32 4.54
N VAL A 47 17.73 5.96 5.58
CA VAL A 47 18.52 6.32 6.77
C VAL A 47 18.96 5.07 7.53
N MET A 48 18.08 4.08 7.68
CA MET A 48 18.41 2.82 8.36
C MET A 48 19.47 2.02 7.61
N ASP A 49 19.42 1.95 6.28
CA ASP A 49 20.42 1.29 5.45
C ASP A 49 21.78 1.98 5.58
N LYS A 50 21.81 3.32 5.56
CA LYS A 50 23.04 4.09 5.73
C LYS A 50 23.63 3.92 7.13
N ALA A 51 22.80 3.93 8.17
CA ALA A 51 23.22 3.67 9.54
C ALA A 51 23.81 2.26 9.69
N SER A 52 23.20 1.28 9.04
CA SER A 52 23.66 -0.11 9.07
C SER A 52 25.01 -0.29 8.37
N SER A 53 25.20 0.33 7.18
CA SER A 53 26.50 0.31 6.49
C SER A 53 27.60 0.96 7.32
N ASN A 54 27.34 2.11 7.93
CA ASN A 54 28.30 2.79 8.79
C ASN A 54 28.63 1.98 10.05
N LEU A 55 27.64 1.33 10.65
CA LEU A 55 27.86 0.44 11.80
C LEU A 55 28.71 -0.77 11.41
N LEU A 56 28.44 -1.38 10.26
CA LEU A 56 29.20 -2.53 9.78
C LEU A 56 30.64 -2.14 9.43
N GLU A 57 30.86 -1.00 8.79
CA GLU A 57 32.21 -0.48 8.53
C GLU A 57 32.98 -0.21 9.83
N LEU A 58 32.31 0.36 10.84
CA LEU A 58 32.93 0.56 12.16
C LEU A 58 33.27 -0.78 12.83
N LEU A 59 32.36 -1.76 12.82
CA LEU A 59 32.59 -3.08 13.42
C LEU A 59 33.68 -3.89 12.68
N TYR A 60 33.73 -3.82 11.36
CA TYR A 60 34.81 -4.45 10.58
C TYR A 60 36.14 -3.71 10.77
N GLY A 61 36.13 -2.38 10.82
CA GLY A 61 37.34 -1.56 11.01
C GLY A 61 37.94 -1.63 12.42
N ILE A 62 37.15 -1.94 13.46
CA ILE A 62 37.67 -2.20 14.81
C ILE A 62 38.19 -3.63 15.00
N THR A 63 37.76 -4.59 14.16
CA THR A 63 38.13 -6.01 14.32
C THR A 63 39.32 -6.44 13.45
N SER A 64 39.74 -5.60 12.50
CA SER A 64 41.02 -5.71 11.77
C SER A 64 42.14 -4.96 12.49
#